data_AF-A0A5E4JJM7-F1
#
_entry.id   AF-A0A5E4JJM7-F1
#
_cell.length_a   1.000
_cell.length_b   1.000
_cell.length_c   1.000
_cell.angle_alpha   90.00
_cell.angle_beta   90.00
_cell.angle_gamma   90.00
#
_symmetry.space_group_name_H-M   'P 1'
#
loop_
_entity.id
_entity.type
_entity.pdbx_description
1 polymer ?
#
loop_
_entity_poly.entity_id
_entity_poly.type
_entity_poly.pdbx_seq_one_letter_code
_entity_poly.pdbx_strand_id
1 'polypeptide(L)'
;MLEYAQAKKVLDEYGIRSVESAYVGAADEAVAFSDGDRIVLKLISDKAVHKTKEGLVKLDLKGEDEISAAFRYLEDRGRKLRPYKILAQKMAESGVEIIIGGNTDAQFGRMLLIGLGGIYVETFKDVELRLCPITKADAKNMLESLRSGKVITHGGASTKMVANLLFSVSKLLIEHEEISELDLNPVIVREGSYDVVDIRMIK
;
A
#
# COMPACT_ATOMS: atom_id res chain seq x y z
N MET A 1 -0.35 7.51 14.00
CA MET A 1 -0.56 6.99 12.63
C MET A 1 -1.19 8.10 11.81
N LEU A 2 -0.74 8.33 10.59
CA LEU A 2 -1.34 9.31 9.68
C LEU A 2 -2.62 8.74 9.04
N GLU A 3 -3.57 9.63 8.78
CA GLU A 3 -4.73 9.31 7.95
C GLU A 3 -4.28 9.00 6.52
N TYR A 4 -5.01 8.11 5.83
CA TYR A 4 -4.64 7.68 4.47
C TYR A 4 -4.40 8.87 3.52
N ALA A 5 -5.29 9.86 3.54
CA ALA A 5 -5.16 11.06 2.70
C ALA A 5 -3.91 11.90 3.01
N GLN A 6 -3.46 11.91 4.27
CA GLN A 6 -2.21 12.59 4.65
C GLN A 6 -1.00 11.79 4.19
N ALA A 7 -1.00 10.48 4.43
CA ALA A 7 0.09 9.60 4.01
C ALA A 7 0.25 9.59 2.48
N LYS A 8 -0.86 9.59 1.73
CA LYS A 8 -0.86 9.73 0.27
C LYS A 8 -0.21 11.03 -0.20
N LYS A 9 -0.51 12.17 0.44
CA LYS A 9 0.11 13.46 0.08
C LYS A 9 1.62 13.42 0.24
N VAL A 10 2.11 12.81 1.33
CA VAL A 10 3.55 12.61 1.52
C VAL A 10 4.12 11.75 0.39
N LEU A 11 3.48 10.64 -0.01
CA LEU A 11 3.96 9.83 -1.14
C LEU A 11 3.99 10.61 -2.47
N ASP A 12 2.95 11.42 -2.74
CA ASP A 12 2.84 12.22 -3.96
C ASP A 12 4.02 13.21 -4.10
N GLU A 13 4.52 13.79 -3.00
CA GLU A 13 5.69 14.69 -2.98
C GLU A 13 6.99 14.03 -3.49
N TYR A 14 7.09 12.69 -3.39
CA TYR A 14 8.23 11.91 -3.85
C TYR A 14 7.97 11.18 -5.18
N GLY A 15 6.85 11.50 -5.85
CA GLY A 15 6.44 10.86 -7.09
C GLY A 15 6.08 9.39 -6.92
N ILE A 16 5.70 8.97 -5.71
CA ILE A 16 5.31 7.59 -5.41
C ILE A 16 3.81 7.47 -5.68
N ARG A 17 3.46 6.75 -6.75
CA ARG A 17 2.07 6.56 -7.15
C ARG A 17 1.36 5.58 -6.21
N SER A 18 0.21 6.01 -5.69
CA SER A 18 -0.77 5.16 -5.02
C SER A 18 -2.06 5.09 -5.83
N VAL A 19 -2.85 4.05 -5.59
CA VAL A 19 -4.13 3.86 -6.29
C VAL A 19 -5.05 5.05 -5.99
N GLU A 20 -5.77 5.50 -7.03
CA GLU A 20 -6.79 6.52 -6.89
C GLU A 20 -7.80 6.13 -5.81
N SER A 21 -8.02 7.02 -4.84
CA SER A 21 -8.85 6.75 -3.68
C SER A 21 -9.52 8.02 -3.17
N ALA A 22 -10.72 7.90 -2.60
CA ALA A 22 -11.45 8.97 -1.95
C ALA A 22 -12.21 8.44 -0.73
N TYR A 23 -12.32 9.27 0.32
CA TYR A 23 -13.25 8.96 1.41
C TYR A 23 -14.68 9.24 0.94
N VAL A 24 -15.58 8.31 1.25
CA VAL A 24 -16.99 8.37 0.87
C VAL A 24 -17.87 8.23 2.11
N GLY A 25 -18.88 9.09 2.19
CA GLY A 25 -19.84 9.16 3.29
C GLY A 25 -21.18 8.49 3.00
N ALA A 26 -21.47 8.18 1.73
CA ALA A 26 -22.70 7.53 1.30
C ALA A 26 -22.46 6.55 0.14
N ALA A 27 -23.41 5.63 -0.06
CA ALA A 27 -23.38 4.67 -1.17
C ALA A 27 -23.31 5.39 -2.54
N ASP A 28 -24.12 6.42 -2.73
CA ASP A 28 -24.17 7.17 -4.00
C ASP A 28 -22.82 7.84 -4.33
N GLU A 29 -22.07 8.30 -3.31
CA GLU A 29 -20.72 8.83 -3.48
C GLU A 29 -19.72 7.74 -3.92
N ALA A 30 -19.85 6.53 -3.38
CA ALA A 30 -19.04 5.38 -3.81
C ALA A 30 -19.35 4.95 -5.23
N VAL A 31 -20.63 4.95 -5.62
CA VAL A 31 -21.07 4.65 -6.99
C VAL A 31 -20.55 5.72 -7.95
N ALA A 32 -20.68 7.00 -7.60
CA ALA A 32 -20.13 8.09 -8.40
C ALA A 32 -18.61 8.00 -8.54
N PHE A 33 -17.88 7.69 -7.46
CA PHE A 33 -16.43 7.47 -7.50
C PHE A 33 -16.03 6.31 -8.43
N SER A 34 -16.87 5.27 -8.56
CA SER A 34 -16.57 4.14 -9.43
C SER A 34 -16.43 4.55 -10.89
N ASP A 35 -17.21 5.53 -11.36
CA ASP A 35 -17.25 5.97 -12.75
C ASP A 35 -17.35 4.81 -13.75
N GLY A 36 -18.09 3.75 -13.39
CA GLY A 36 -18.25 2.53 -14.19
C GLY A 36 -17.11 1.50 -14.08
N ASP A 37 -16.01 1.84 -13.42
CA ASP A 37 -14.90 0.93 -13.13
C ASP A 37 -15.18 0.03 -11.92
N ARG A 38 -14.31 -0.98 -11.75
CA ARG A 38 -14.26 -1.81 -10.55
C ARG A 38 -13.60 -1.04 -9.41
N ILE A 39 -14.18 -1.12 -8.21
CA ILE A 39 -13.64 -0.47 -7.02
C ILE A 39 -13.52 -1.42 -5.83
N VAL A 40 -12.80 -0.94 -4.83
CA VAL A 40 -12.65 -1.51 -3.51
C VAL A 40 -13.25 -0.54 -2.49
N LEU A 41 -14.00 -1.06 -1.53
CA LEU A 41 -14.40 -0.31 -0.34
C LEU A 41 -13.68 -0.86 0.89
N LYS A 42 -12.99 0.03 1.63
CA LYS A 42 -12.26 -0.31 2.86
C LYS A 42 -12.81 0.50 4.03
N LEU A 43 -13.20 -0.16 5.12
CA LEU A 43 -13.49 0.52 6.37
C LEU A 43 -12.18 0.78 7.14
N ILE A 44 -11.96 2.04 7.49
CA ILE A 44 -10.78 2.52 8.20
C ILE A 44 -11.20 2.93 9.61
N SER A 45 -10.59 2.29 10.61
CA SER A 45 -10.75 2.59 12.04
C SER A 45 -9.52 2.11 12.81
N ASP A 46 -9.09 2.87 13.81
CA ASP A 46 -7.99 2.47 14.71
C ASP A 46 -8.30 1.20 15.51
N LYS A 47 -9.58 0.81 15.58
CA LYS A 47 -10.04 -0.42 16.24
C LYS A 47 -10.02 -1.65 15.33
N ALA A 48 -9.79 -1.46 14.02
CA ALA A 48 -9.80 -2.53 13.03
C ALA A 48 -8.39 -3.06 12.78
N VAL A 49 -7.98 -4.10 13.53
CA VAL A 49 -6.62 -4.66 13.46
C VAL A 49 -6.45 -5.63 12.29
N HIS A 50 -7.46 -6.47 11.99
CA HIS A 50 -7.39 -7.46 10.90
C HIS A 50 -8.49 -7.26 9.85
N LYS A 51 -8.47 -6.09 9.20
CA LYS A 51 -9.49 -5.60 8.24
C LYS A 51 -10.06 -6.68 7.31
N THR A 52 -9.19 -7.39 6.57
CA THR A 52 -9.63 -8.42 5.61
C THR A 52 -10.30 -9.61 6.28
N LYS A 53 -9.75 -10.11 7.39
CA LYS A 53 -10.31 -11.24 8.15
C LYS A 53 -11.65 -10.87 8.81
N GLU A 54 -11.83 -9.60 9.15
CA GLU A 54 -13.06 -9.05 9.71
C GLU A 54 -14.10 -8.69 8.63
N GLY A 55 -13.77 -8.88 7.34
CA GLY A 55 -14.63 -8.56 6.21
C GLY A 55 -14.83 -7.05 5.99
N LEU A 56 -13.91 -6.23 6.49
CA LEU A 56 -13.91 -4.76 6.41
C LEU A 56 -13.31 -4.23 5.10
N VAL A 57 -12.93 -5.12 4.19
CA VAL A 57 -12.50 -4.81 2.83
C VAL A 57 -13.40 -5.58 1.87
N LYS A 58 -13.98 -4.87 0.91
CA LYS A 58 -14.84 -5.40 -0.15
C LYS A 58 -14.17 -5.11 -1.48
N LEU A 59 -13.70 -6.16 -2.15
CA LEU A 59 -12.92 -6.10 -3.38
C LEU A 59 -13.80 -6.33 -4.60
N ASP A 60 -13.28 -5.93 -5.76
CA ASP A 60 -13.83 -6.27 -7.09
C ASP A 60 -15.30 -5.86 -7.31
N LEU A 61 -15.74 -4.79 -6.65
CA LEU A 61 -17.12 -4.32 -6.71
C LEU A 61 -17.40 -3.63 -8.04
N LYS A 62 -18.49 -3.99 -8.71
CA LYS A 62 -18.90 -3.38 -9.98
C LYS A 62 -20.40 -3.10 -10.03
N GLY A 63 -20.72 -1.87 -10.43
CA GLY A 63 -22.10 -1.44 -10.62
C GLY A 63 -22.79 -1.03 -9.32
N GLU A 64 -23.88 -0.30 -9.48
CA GLU A 64 -24.57 0.40 -8.41
C GLU A 64 -25.04 -0.52 -7.27
N ASP A 65 -25.67 -1.64 -7.62
CA ASP A 65 -26.24 -2.57 -6.65
C ASP A 65 -25.17 -3.19 -5.74
N GLU A 66 -24.07 -3.68 -6.33
CA GLU A 66 -22.99 -4.34 -5.59
C GLU A 66 -22.25 -3.35 -4.69
N ILE A 67 -21.93 -2.15 -5.21
CA ILE A 67 -21.27 -1.09 -4.47
C ILE A 67 -22.14 -0.62 -3.30
N SER A 68 -23.43 -0.39 -3.54
CA SER A 68 -24.37 0.06 -2.52
C SER A 68 -24.57 -0.98 -1.41
N ALA A 69 -24.69 -2.25 -1.79
CA ALA A 69 -24.79 -3.35 -0.82
C ALA A 69 -23.53 -3.47 0.03
N ALA A 70 -22.35 -3.39 -0.59
CA ALA A 70 -21.06 -3.43 0.11
C ALA A 70 -20.89 -2.23 1.06
N PHE A 71 -21.29 -1.02 0.64
CA PHE A 71 -21.25 0.17 1.47
C PHE A 71 -22.11 0.00 2.74
N ARG A 72 -23.37 -0.40 2.59
CA ARG A 72 -24.29 -0.62 3.72
C ARG A 72 -23.78 -1.71 4.67
N TYR A 73 -23.20 -2.78 4.12
CA TYR A 73 -22.57 -3.82 4.92
C TYR A 73 -21.43 -3.26 5.78
N LEU A 74 -20.55 -2.43 5.20
CA LEU A 74 -19.44 -1.82 5.94
C LEU A 74 -19.94 -0.80 6.96
N GLU A 75 -20.98 -0.04 6.65
CA GLU A 75 -21.60 0.90 7.58
C GLU A 75 -22.14 0.20 8.83
N ASP A 76 -22.87 -0.91 8.66
CA ASP A 76 -23.38 -1.72 9.77
C ASP A 76 -22.24 -2.24 10.67
N ARG A 77 -21.20 -2.83 10.06
CA ARG A 77 -20.00 -3.28 10.78
C ARG A 77 -19.30 -2.14 11.51
N GLY A 78 -19.21 -0.98 10.87
CA GLY A 78 -18.57 0.23 11.38
C GLY A 78 -19.18 0.78 12.66
N ARG A 79 -20.47 0.51 12.93
CA ARG A 79 -21.14 0.95 14.16
C ARG A 79 -20.38 0.56 15.43
N LYS A 80 -19.77 -0.64 15.45
CA LYS A 80 -18.98 -1.15 16.58
C LYS A 80 -17.53 -0.64 16.60
N LEU A 81 -17.07 -0.05 15.51
CA LEU A 81 -15.69 0.37 15.28
C LEU A 81 -15.55 1.90 15.23
N ARG A 82 -16.54 2.65 15.76
CA ARG A 82 -16.48 4.12 15.76
C ARG A 82 -15.27 4.66 16.56
N PRO A 83 -14.64 5.78 16.11
CA PRO A 83 -14.89 6.44 14.81
C PRO A 83 -14.36 5.61 13.63
N TYR A 84 -15.03 5.66 12.49
CA TYR A 84 -14.59 5.03 11.24
C TYR A 84 -14.85 5.93 10.03
N LYS A 85 -14.16 5.64 8.93
CA LYS A 85 -14.40 6.19 7.59
C LYS A 85 -14.45 5.04 6.59
N ILE A 86 -15.11 5.24 5.44
CA ILE A 86 -15.05 4.31 4.32
C ILE A 86 -14.23 4.96 3.22
N LEU A 87 -13.19 4.26 2.77
CA LEU A 87 -12.33 4.66 1.66
C LEU A 87 -12.77 3.85 0.43
N ALA A 88 -13.19 4.55 -0.62
CA ALA A 88 -13.32 4.00 -1.96
C ALA A 88 -11.99 4.11 -2.69
N GLN A 89 -11.61 3.08 -3.42
CA GLN A 89 -10.34 2.98 -4.14
C GLN A 89 -10.57 2.25 -5.46
N LYS A 90 -9.95 2.69 -6.57
CA LYS A 90 -10.03 1.96 -7.84
C LYS A 90 -9.43 0.55 -7.67
N MET A 91 -9.95 -0.44 -8.37
CA MET A 91 -9.37 -1.78 -8.31
C MET A 91 -8.03 -1.78 -9.06
N ALA A 92 -6.93 -2.04 -8.35
CA ALA A 92 -5.63 -2.17 -8.99
C ALA A 92 -5.61 -3.39 -9.92
N GLU A 93 -4.96 -3.27 -11.07
CA GLU A 93 -4.71 -4.39 -11.97
C GLU A 93 -3.86 -5.45 -11.26
N SER A 94 -4.05 -6.71 -11.65
CA SER A 94 -3.25 -7.82 -11.12
C SER A 94 -1.77 -7.66 -11.46
N GLY A 95 -0.92 -8.13 -10.54
CA GLY A 95 0.53 -8.10 -10.68
C GLY A 95 1.19 -8.86 -9.54
N VAL A 96 2.52 -8.73 -9.44
CA VAL A 96 3.26 -9.30 -8.31
C VAL A 96 3.14 -8.35 -7.13
N GLU A 97 2.73 -8.88 -5.98
CA GLU A 97 2.72 -8.12 -4.73
C GLU A 97 4.14 -8.07 -4.14
N ILE A 98 4.59 -6.89 -3.77
CA ILE A 98 5.80 -6.66 -2.97
C ILE A 98 5.44 -5.82 -1.74
N ILE A 99 6.31 -5.85 -0.74
CA ILE A 99 6.26 -4.97 0.42
C ILE A 99 7.46 -4.05 0.38
N ILE A 100 7.23 -2.77 0.68
CA ILE A 100 8.30 -1.81 0.96
C ILE A 100 8.04 -1.22 2.34
N GLY A 101 8.97 -1.48 3.24
CA GLY A 101 8.90 -1.00 4.62
C GLY A 101 10.00 0.02 4.91
N GLY A 102 9.76 0.89 5.86
CA GLY A 102 10.74 1.81 6.42
C GLY A 102 10.56 1.93 7.91
N ASN A 103 11.66 1.94 8.67
CA ASN A 103 11.60 2.18 10.10
C ASN A 103 12.88 2.84 10.62
N THR A 104 12.80 3.37 11.84
CA THR A 104 13.98 3.87 12.56
C THR A 104 14.41 2.86 13.60
N ASP A 105 15.57 2.25 13.41
CA ASP A 105 16.23 1.45 14.42
C ASP A 105 17.02 2.33 15.39
N ALA A 106 16.98 1.99 16.68
CA ALA A 106 17.62 2.79 17.74
C ALA A 106 19.16 2.78 17.67
N GLN A 107 19.77 1.73 17.10
CA GLN A 107 21.23 1.59 17.01
C GLN A 107 21.74 2.01 15.64
N PHE A 108 21.02 1.63 14.57
CA PHE A 108 21.50 1.80 13.20
C PHE A 108 20.88 2.99 12.47
N GLY A 109 19.77 3.55 12.96
CA GLY A 109 19.05 4.65 12.32
C GLY A 109 18.06 4.17 11.28
N ARG A 110 17.91 4.94 10.19
CA ARG A 110 16.88 4.71 9.16
C ARG A 110 17.16 3.44 8.36
N MET A 111 16.19 2.54 8.31
CA MET A 111 16.24 1.31 7.52
C MET A 111 15.13 1.29 6.48
N LEU A 112 15.46 0.71 5.33
CA LEU A 112 14.54 0.38 4.25
C LEU A 112 14.49 -1.14 4.07
N LEU A 113 13.29 -1.66 3.88
CA LEU A 113 13.00 -3.05 3.59
C LEU A 113 12.32 -3.18 2.22
N ILE A 114 12.70 -4.20 1.47
CA ILE A 114 11.89 -4.74 0.36
C ILE A 114 11.70 -6.24 0.56
N GLY A 115 10.53 -6.77 0.19
CA GLY A 115 10.27 -8.20 0.16
C GLY A 115 9.15 -8.57 -0.79
N LEU A 116 8.98 -9.87 -1.06
CA LEU A 116 7.81 -10.37 -1.77
C LEU A 116 6.57 -10.31 -0.86
N GLY A 117 5.46 -9.79 -1.37
CA GLY A 117 4.18 -9.64 -0.68
C GLY A 117 3.31 -10.91 -0.67
N GLY A 118 2.08 -10.76 -0.17
CA GLY A 118 1.11 -11.85 -0.06
C GLY A 118 1.43 -12.88 1.04
N ILE A 119 0.91 -14.11 0.89
CA ILE A 119 1.10 -15.22 1.87
C ILE A 119 2.58 -15.61 2.08
N TYR A 120 3.47 -15.14 1.22
CA TYR A 120 4.86 -15.52 1.19
C TYR A 120 5.70 -14.76 2.23
N VAL A 121 5.25 -13.59 2.70
CA VAL A 121 5.94 -12.73 3.67
C VAL A 121 6.15 -13.47 5.00
N GLU A 122 5.07 -14.05 5.53
CA GLU A 122 5.09 -14.74 6.84
C GLU A 122 5.84 -16.08 6.76
N THR A 123 5.85 -16.72 5.59
CA THR A 123 6.34 -18.09 5.41
C THR A 123 7.82 -18.15 4.99
N PHE A 124 8.26 -17.26 4.10
CA PHE A 124 9.58 -17.39 3.46
C PHE A 124 10.63 -16.41 3.99
N LYS A 125 10.23 -15.35 4.72
CA LYS A 125 11.13 -14.29 5.23
C LYS A 125 12.11 -13.78 4.16
N ASP A 126 11.67 -13.74 2.90
CA ASP A 126 12.49 -13.30 1.77
C ASP A 126 12.41 -11.78 1.67
N VAL A 127 13.26 -11.14 2.47
CA VAL A 127 13.33 -9.69 2.62
C VAL A 127 14.78 -9.24 2.55
N GLU A 128 14.99 -8.06 2.00
CA GLU A 128 16.28 -7.38 1.96
C GLU A 128 16.19 -6.05 2.69
N LEU A 129 17.16 -5.80 3.56
CA LEU A 129 17.24 -4.64 4.44
C LEU A 129 18.50 -3.83 4.11
N ARG A 130 18.38 -2.50 4.09
CA ARG A 130 19.52 -1.58 3.95
C ARG A 130 19.31 -0.34 4.82
N LEU A 131 20.42 0.26 5.23
CA LEU A 131 20.41 1.57 5.86
C LEU A 131 20.18 2.67 4.82
N CYS A 132 19.37 3.66 5.17
CA CYS A 132 19.19 4.85 4.37
C CYS A 132 20.28 5.90 4.70
N PRO A 133 20.63 6.76 3.73
CA PRO A 133 20.15 6.78 2.35
C PRO A 133 20.76 5.66 1.49
N ILE A 134 19.96 5.06 0.62
CA ILE A 134 20.45 4.10 -0.37
C ILE A 134 20.79 4.80 -1.69
N THR A 135 21.73 4.25 -2.45
CA THR A 135 21.95 4.63 -3.85
C THR A 135 21.03 3.85 -4.80
N LYS A 136 20.92 4.27 -6.07
CA LYS A 136 20.24 3.48 -7.10
C LYS A 136 20.89 2.11 -7.33
N ALA A 137 22.21 2.01 -7.12
CA ALA A 137 22.92 0.74 -7.22
C ALA A 137 22.53 -0.19 -6.07
N ASP A 138 22.43 0.33 -4.85
CA ASP A 138 21.94 -0.42 -3.68
C ASP A 138 20.51 -0.92 -3.91
N ALA A 139 19.61 -0.06 -4.40
CA ALA A 139 18.24 -0.44 -4.71
C ALA A 139 18.14 -1.60 -5.71
N LYS A 140 18.98 -1.59 -6.75
CA LYS A 140 19.08 -2.69 -7.71
C LYS A 140 19.61 -3.97 -7.03
N ASN A 141 20.67 -3.85 -6.24
CA ASN A 141 21.27 -4.97 -5.52
C ASN A 141 20.30 -5.60 -4.51
N MET A 142 19.49 -4.80 -3.83
CA MET A 142 18.43 -5.28 -2.92
C MET A 142 17.44 -6.17 -3.69
N LEU A 143 16.98 -5.74 -4.86
CA LEU A 143 16.05 -6.54 -5.66
C LEU A 143 16.69 -7.84 -6.19
N GLU A 144 17.96 -7.78 -6.59
CA GLU A 144 18.71 -8.96 -7.07
C GLU A 144 19.06 -9.97 -5.97
N SER A 145 19.13 -9.51 -4.71
CA SER A 145 19.47 -10.35 -3.55
C SER A 145 18.27 -11.13 -3.00
N LEU A 146 17.04 -10.67 -3.28
CA LEU A 146 15.83 -11.44 -2.98
C LEU A 146 15.85 -12.78 -3.71
N ARG A 147 15.57 -13.88 -2.99
CA ARG A 147 15.45 -15.21 -3.64
C ARG A 147 14.32 -15.19 -4.68
N SER A 148 13.28 -14.44 -4.40
CA SER A 148 12.13 -14.16 -5.25
C SER A 148 12.33 -12.98 -6.20
N GLY A 149 13.51 -12.37 -6.27
CA GLY A 149 13.78 -11.23 -7.17
C GLY A 149 13.46 -11.56 -8.63
N LYS A 150 13.65 -12.83 -9.01
CA LYS A 150 13.22 -13.36 -10.32
C LYS A 150 11.69 -13.35 -10.48
N VAL A 151 10.91 -13.69 -9.46
CA VAL A 151 9.43 -13.66 -9.55
C VAL A 151 8.94 -12.24 -9.82
N ILE A 152 9.50 -11.26 -9.10
CA ILE A 152 9.16 -9.85 -9.26
C ILE A 152 9.43 -9.38 -10.70
N THR A 153 10.60 -9.72 -11.24
CA THR A 153 11.01 -9.33 -12.60
C THR A 153 10.29 -10.12 -13.71
N HIS A 154 9.99 -11.41 -13.51
CA HIS A 154 9.22 -12.22 -14.47
C HIS A 154 7.73 -11.83 -14.49
N GLY A 155 7.21 -11.23 -13.42
CA GLY A 155 5.88 -10.63 -13.38
C GLY A 155 5.73 -9.32 -14.18
N GLY A 156 6.69 -9.01 -15.04
CA GLY A 156 6.71 -7.83 -15.91
C GLY A 156 7.33 -6.59 -15.27
N ALA A 157 7.57 -6.57 -13.96
CA ALA A 157 8.11 -5.39 -13.31
C ALA A 157 9.55 -5.12 -13.74
N SER A 158 9.79 -3.90 -14.25
CA SER A 158 11.14 -3.46 -14.55
C SER A 158 11.95 -3.28 -13.25
N THR A 159 13.13 -3.93 -13.16
CA THR A 159 14.11 -3.71 -12.09
C THR A 159 14.37 -2.22 -11.85
N LYS A 160 14.45 -1.43 -12.94
CA LYS A 160 14.70 0.01 -12.88
C LYS A 160 13.55 0.76 -12.19
N MET A 161 12.30 0.36 -12.46
CA MET A 161 11.12 0.98 -11.86
C MET A 161 11.07 0.73 -10.35
N VAL A 162 11.24 -0.52 -9.92
CA VAL A 162 11.26 -0.87 -8.50
C VAL A 162 12.44 -0.21 -7.79
N ALA A 163 13.63 -0.19 -8.40
CA ALA A 163 14.80 0.48 -7.84
C ALA A 163 14.58 2.00 -7.67
N ASN A 164 13.93 2.66 -8.63
CA ASN A 164 13.57 4.08 -8.51
C ASN A 164 12.55 4.30 -7.37
N LEU A 165 11.56 3.41 -7.21
CA LEU A 165 10.61 3.47 -6.10
C LEU A 165 11.32 3.35 -4.76
N LEU A 166 12.20 2.36 -4.58
CA LEU A 166 13.01 2.21 -3.36
C LEU A 166 13.87 3.44 -3.07
N PHE A 167 14.47 4.03 -4.11
CA PHE A 167 15.24 5.26 -3.97
C PHE A 167 14.37 6.43 -3.50
N SER A 168 13.18 6.62 -4.07
CA SER A 168 12.21 7.63 -3.62
C SER A 168 11.79 7.41 -2.18
N VAL A 169 11.51 6.17 -1.77
CA VAL A 169 11.15 5.84 -0.38
C VAL A 169 12.32 6.12 0.57
N SER A 170 13.54 5.75 0.19
CA SER A 170 14.72 6.07 1.00
C SER A 170 14.92 7.57 1.16
N LYS A 171 14.62 8.37 0.14
CA LYS A 171 14.67 9.83 0.23
C LYS A 171 13.62 10.36 1.19
N LEU A 172 12.39 9.87 1.10
CA LEU A 172 11.28 10.20 2.01
C LEU A 172 11.64 9.93 3.46
N LEU A 173 12.19 8.76 3.77
CA LEU A 173 12.56 8.37 5.14
C LEU A 173 13.67 9.26 5.75
N ILE A 174 14.51 9.86 4.91
CA ILE A 174 15.60 10.76 5.34
C ILE A 174 15.09 12.19 5.51
N GLU A 175 14.25 12.67 4.60
CA GLU A 175 13.75 14.05 4.62
C GLU A 175 12.59 14.25 5.62
N HIS A 176 11.87 13.19 5.99
CA HIS A 176 10.83 13.21 7.03
C HIS A 176 11.27 12.48 8.29
N GLU A 177 12.12 13.14 9.09
CA GLU A 177 12.59 12.59 10.36
C GLU A 177 11.47 12.28 11.35
N GLU A 178 10.31 12.93 11.22
CA GLU A 178 9.20 12.66 12.11
C GLU A 178 8.48 11.34 11.82
N ILE A 179 8.72 10.66 10.69
CA ILE A 179 8.07 9.38 10.35
C ILE A 179 8.84 8.22 10.97
N SER A 180 8.39 7.61 12.07
CA SER A 180 9.06 6.45 12.68
C SER A 180 8.84 5.11 11.95
N GLU A 181 7.73 4.96 11.23
CA GLU A 181 7.37 3.73 10.50
C GLU A 181 6.67 4.07 9.18
N LEU A 182 7.03 3.36 8.11
CA LEU A 182 6.38 3.34 6.81
C LEU A 182 6.14 1.88 6.41
N ASP A 183 4.93 1.56 6.00
CA ASP A 183 4.56 0.25 5.47
C ASP A 183 3.70 0.44 4.22
N LEU A 184 4.28 0.09 3.07
CA LEU A 184 3.62 0.05 1.78
C LEU A 184 3.34 -1.41 1.45
N ASN A 185 2.13 -1.86 1.75
CA ASN A 185 1.77 -3.27 1.69
C ASN A 185 0.29 -3.52 1.35
N PRO A 186 -0.04 -4.04 0.15
CA PRO A 186 0.89 -4.39 -0.92
C PRO A 186 1.23 -3.18 -1.80
N VAL A 187 2.41 -3.26 -2.42
CA VAL A 187 2.68 -2.59 -3.69
C VAL A 187 2.52 -3.62 -4.80
N ILE A 188 1.59 -3.39 -5.72
CA ILE A 188 1.38 -4.29 -6.86
C ILE A 188 2.23 -3.79 -8.02
N VAL A 189 3.18 -4.61 -8.46
CA VAL A 189 4.06 -4.31 -9.60
C VAL A 189 3.68 -5.12 -10.82
N ARG A 190 3.75 -4.49 -11.99
CA ARG A 190 3.43 -5.09 -13.30
C ARG A 190 4.27 -4.44 -14.41
N GLU A 191 4.02 -4.84 -15.65
CA GLU A 191 4.78 -4.33 -16.78
C GLU A 191 4.68 -2.81 -16.91
N GLY A 192 5.81 -2.13 -16.75
CA GLY A 192 5.93 -0.68 -16.87
C GLY A 192 5.25 0.16 -15.79
N SER A 193 4.59 -0.45 -14.79
CA SER A 193 3.81 0.29 -13.78
C SER A 193 3.76 -0.40 -12.42
N TYR A 194 3.42 0.37 -11.39
CA TYR A 194 3.11 -0.13 -10.06
C TYR A 194 2.00 0.70 -9.42
N ASP A 195 1.36 0.12 -8.42
CA ASP A 195 0.40 0.80 -7.56
C ASP A 195 0.64 0.46 -6.09
N VAL A 196 0.83 1.48 -5.26
CA VAL A 196 0.74 1.32 -3.80
C VAL A 196 -0.73 1.23 -3.41
N VAL A 197 -1.15 0.10 -2.85
CA VAL A 197 -2.56 -0.21 -2.58
C VAL A 197 -2.97 0.12 -1.14
N ASP A 198 -2.10 -0.15 -0.17
CA ASP A 198 -2.28 0.26 1.23
C ASP A 198 -1.05 1.04 1.70
N ILE A 199 -1.31 2.04 2.53
CA ILE A 199 -0.29 2.92 3.09
C ILE A 199 -0.54 2.98 4.59
N ARG A 200 0.49 2.65 5.36
CA ARG A 200 0.54 2.91 6.78
C ARG A 200 1.79 3.72 7.09
N MET A 201 1.62 4.82 7.82
CA MET A 201 2.69 5.72 8.17
C MET A 201 2.50 6.19 9.60
N ILE A 202 3.53 6.07 10.44
CA ILE A 202 3.52 6.46 11.85
C ILE A 202 4.55 7.56 12.03
N LYS A 203 4.16 8.60 12.77
CA LYS A 203 5.07 9.61 13.27
C LYS A 203 5.55 9.19 14.65
#